data_AF-A0A4Q9LHJ0-F1
#
_entry.id   AF-A0A4Q9LHJ0-F1
#
_cell.length_a   1.000
_cell.length_b   1.000
_cell.length_c   1.000
_cell.angle_alpha   90.00
_cell.angle_beta   90.00
_cell.angle_gamma   90.00
#
_symmetry.space_group_name_H-M   'P 1'
#
loop_
_entity.id
_entity.type
_entity.pdbx_description
1 polymer ?
#
loop_
_entity_poly.entity_id
_entity_poly.type
_entity_poly.pdbx_seq_one_letter_code
_entity_poly.pdbx_strand_id
1 'polypeptide(L)'
;MTDQDITYSTIEHDYMQLKDTFDNHKFAYIEKLTKQYFIEGLCSKDYEKNNIISMVSSSKIQLREVKGLVEEQEELIKSISIEIYELEKKNKEYEIELNELLIKEEEYEKRYLEFNEKLGNVKIMDELCNKVKQKNDEITETMEIIENKNENLKKMDVTKLETDLYDLQIRKEELCEQERNLSRIFYDDSLVEMYEWYLNGLQFLNKLFFCRIEEIKIKENNLTEIYFGIENLSVVACIEDRKFIGAKAFYLERNQDLFDSLVNECVFINDLRLFMCKLPLIISKEK
;
A
#
# COMPACT_ATOMS: atom_id res chain seq x y z
N MET A 1 74.03 -78.54 26.09
CA MET A 1 73.17 -77.34 26.12
C MET A 1 71.96 -77.70 25.29
N THR A 2 70.95 -78.29 25.94
CA THR A 2 69.81 -77.62 26.60
C THR A 2 68.81 -77.17 25.57
N ASP A 3 67.82 -78.03 25.32
CA ASP A 3 66.48 -77.60 24.95
C ASP A 3 65.54 -78.38 25.87
N GLN A 4 65.46 -77.91 27.12
CA GLN A 4 64.32 -78.22 27.97
C GLN A 4 63.16 -77.44 27.36
N ASP A 5 62.13 -78.16 26.89
CA ASP A 5 60.84 -77.58 26.57
C ASP A 5 60.32 -76.86 27.83
N ILE A 6 60.49 -75.54 27.86
CA ILE A 6 59.88 -74.68 28.87
C ILE A 6 58.42 -74.53 28.45
N THR A 7 57.59 -75.53 28.80
CA THR A 7 56.15 -75.34 28.92
C THR A 7 55.94 -74.18 29.90
N TYR A 8 55.39 -73.06 29.40
CA TYR A 8 54.95 -71.96 30.24
C TYR A 8 53.92 -72.49 31.26
N SER A 9 54.38 -72.75 32.48
CA SER A 9 53.52 -72.99 33.64
C SER A 9 52.78 -71.69 33.91
N THR A 10 51.56 -71.61 33.38
CA THR A 10 50.60 -70.59 33.76
C THR A 10 49.99 -71.01 35.09
N ILE A 11 49.54 -70.06 35.91
CA ILE A 11 48.87 -70.34 37.19
C ILE A 11 47.70 -71.32 37.01
N GLU A 12 47.03 -71.29 35.85
CA GLU A 12 45.98 -72.25 35.49
C GLU A 12 46.52 -73.67 35.26
N HIS A 13 47.67 -73.83 34.62
CA HIS A 13 48.32 -75.12 34.42
C HIS A 13 48.82 -75.69 35.77
N ASP A 14 49.41 -74.87 36.64
CA ASP A 14 49.79 -75.27 37.99
C ASP A 14 48.57 -75.64 38.84
N TYR A 15 47.47 -74.89 38.71
CA TYR A 15 46.20 -75.20 39.38
C TYR A 15 45.60 -76.52 38.88
N MET A 16 45.60 -76.79 37.57
CA MET A 16 45.15 -78.08 37.03
C MET A 16 46.03 -79.23 37.52
N GLN A 17 47.35 -79.09 37.51
CA GLN A 17 48.25 -80.12 38.05
C GLN A 17 48.07 -80.34 39.55
N LEU A 18 47.88 -79.26 40.33
CA LEU A 18 47.58 -79.35 41.76
C LEU A 18 46.23 -80.03 42.02
N LYS A 19 45.22 -79.73 41.20
CA LYS A 19 43.91 -80.36 41.27
C LYS A 19 43.99 -81.85 40.95
N ASP A 20 44.67 -82.22 39.87
CA ASP A 20 44.87 -83.61 39.47
C ASP A 20 45.69 -84.40 40.51
N THR A 21 46.76 -83.81 41.06
CA THR A 21 47.53 -84.44 42.14
C THR A 21 46.73 -84.56 43.43
N PHE A 22 45.89 -83.57 43.77
CA PHE A 22 45.00 -83.64 44.92
C PHE A 22 43.90 -84.70 44.74
N ASP A 23 43.29 -84.79 43.57
CA ASP A 23 42.29 -85.81 43.25
C ASP A 23 42.91 -87.21 43.24
N ASN A 24 44.12 -87.37 42.72
CA ASN A 24 44.88 -88.63 42.80
C ASN A 24 45.22 -89.00 44.25
N HIS A 25 45.64 -88.04 45.08
CA HIS A 25 45.89 -88.27 46.50
C HIS A 25 44.61 -88.61 47.26
N LYS A 26 43.50 -87.95 46.95
CA LYS A 26 42.18 -88.25 47.50
C LYS A 26 41.75 -89.66 47.12
N PHE A 27 41.92 -90.06 45.86
CA PHE A 27 41.65 -91.43 45.41
C PHE A 27 42.54 -92.45 46.13
N ALA A 28 43.85 -92.22 46.20
CA ALA A 28 44.79 -93.11 46.88
C ALA A 28 44.49 -93.22 48.39
N TYR A 29 44.08 -92.11 49.01
CA TYR A 29 43.67 -92.08 50.41
C TYR A 29 42.38 -92.87 50.65
N ILE A 30 41.35 -92.67 49.81
CA ILE A 30 40.12 -93.45 49.85
C ILE A 30 40.41 -94.93 49.63
N GLU A 31 41.22 -95.29 48.63
CA GLU A 31 41.60 -96.67 48.34
C GLU A 31 42.35 -97.30 49.54
N LYS A 32 43.28 -96.56 50.14
CA LYS A 32 44.00 -97.00 51.35
C LYS A 32 43.06 -97.22 52.53
N LEU A 33 42.16 -96.29 52.81
CA LEU A 33 41.14 -96.44 53.86
C LEU A 33 40.23 -97.62 53.59
N THR A 34 39.80 -97.81 52.35
CA THR A 34 38.90 -98.91 51.97
C THR A 34 39.60 -100.26 52.15
N LYS A 35 40.87 -100.37 51.72
CA LYS A 35 41.71 -101.57 51.96
C LYS A 35 41.94 -101.80 53.46
N GLN A 36 42.18 -100.73 54.23
CA GLN A 36 42.37 -100.82 55.67
C GLN A 36 41.10 -101.29 56.38
N TYR A 37 39.94 -100.70 56.10
CA TYR A 37 38.65 -101.15 56.63
C TYR A 37 38.30 -102.58 56.22
N PHE A 38 38.65 -102.97 54.99
CA PHE A 38 38.49 -104.35 54.54
C PHE A 38 39.36 -105.32 55.35
N ILE A 39 40.63 -104.98 55.61
CA ILE A 39 41.54 -105.78 56.45
C ILE A 39 41.09 -105.78 57.92
N GLU A 40 40.67 -104.64 58.46
CA GLU A 40 40.14 -104.54 59.83
C GLU A 40 38.86 -105.38 59.99
N GLY A 41 37.99 -105.40 58.97
CA GLY A 41 36.85 -106.30 58.88
C GLY A 41 37.27 -107.78 58.86
N LEU A 42 38.33 -108.11 58.11
CA LEU A 42 38.92 -109.45 58.02
C LEU A 42 39.73 -109.87 59.26
N CYS A 43 40.17 -108.96 60.13
CA CYS A 43 41.04 -109.24 61.28
C CYS A 43 40.33 -109.10 62.63
N SER A 44 39.06 -108.70 62.64
CA SER A 44 38.25 -108.66 63.86
C SER A 44 38.02 -110.08 64.42
N LYS A 45 38.12 -110.25 65.74
CA LYS A 45 37.99 -111.56 66.43
C LYS A 45 36.57 -112.16 66.39
N ASP A 46 35.65 -111.53 65.66
CA ASP A 46 34.23 -111.91 65.48
C ASP A 46 33.96 -112.57 64.12
N TYR A 47 34.89 -113.39 63.62
CA TYR A 47 34.76 -114.09 62.32
C TYR A 47 33.47 -114.91 62.18
N GLU A 48 32.91 -115.40 63.30
CA GLU A 48 31.68 -116.19 63.30
C GLU A 48 30.40 -115.34 63.28
N LYS A 49 30.46 -114.03 63.57
CA LYS A 49 29.28 -113.16 63.65
C LYS A 49 29.07 -112.31 62.40
N ASN A 50 30.15 -111.93 61.71
CA ASN A 50 30.07 -111.16 60.47
C ASN A 50 30.56 -112.00 59.29
N ASN A 51 29.70 -112.89 58.81
CA ASN A 51 29.94 -113.71 57.63
C ASN A 51 30.22 -112.80 56.41
N ILE A 52 31.43 -112.82 55.87
CA ILE A 52 31.83 -111.98 54.71
C ILE A 52 30.85 -112.13 53.54
N ILE A 53 30.28 -113.34 53.38
CA ILE A 53 29.27 -113.64 52.37
C ILE A 53 27.97 -112.84 52.62
N SER A 54 27.56 -112.65 53.87
CA SER A 54 26.37 -111.85 54.21
C SER A 54 26.61 -110.35 53.98
N MET A 55 27.81 -109.84 54.27
CA MET A 55 28.17 -108.45 53.96
C MET A 55 28.22 -108.20 52.44
N VAL A 56 28.90 -109.06 51.68
CA VAL A 56 28.98 -108.96 50.21
C VAL A 56 27.60 -109.06 49.56
N SER A 57 26.74 -109.93 50.07
CA SER A 57 25.36 -110.05 49.56
C SER A 57 24.50 -108.83 49.93
N SER A 58 24.64 -108.27 51.14
CA SER A 58 23.95 -107.03 51.54
C SER A 58 24.39 -105.82 50.71
N SER A 59 25.69 -105.64 50.48
CA SER A 59 26.21 -104.58 49.61
C SER A 59 25.78 -104.77 48.15
N LYS A 60 25.66 -106.02 47.67
CA LYS A 60 25.13 -106.31 46.33
C LYS A 60 23.63 -105.99 46.19
N ILE A 61 22.87 -106.08 47.28
CA ILE A 61 21.45 -105.65 47.31
C ILE A 61 21.38 -104.12 47.31
N GLN A 62 22.12 -103.45 48.19
CA GLN A 62 22.20 -101.98 48.24
C GLN A 62 22.67 -101.37 46.92
N LEU A 63 23.67 -101.97 46.25
CA LEU A 63 24.13 -101.55 44.93
C LEU A 63 23.03 -101.65 43.85
N ARG A 64 22.16 -102.66 43.95
CA ARG A 64 21.02 -102.78 43.03
C ARG A 64 19.95 -101.72 43.30
N GLU A 65 19.65 -101.45 44.57
CA GLU A 65 18.72 -100.39 44.96
C GLU A 65 19.22 -99.00 44.53
N VAL A 66 20.49 -98.69 44.80
CA VAL A 66 21.12 -97.43 44.37
C VAL A 66 21.13 -97.32 42.84
N LYS A 67 21.43 -98.41 42.11
CA LYS A 67 21.37 -98.40 40.64
C LYS A 67 19.96 -98.13 40.12
N GLY A 68 18.92 -98.70 40.74
CA GLY A 68 17.53 -98.41 40.41
C GLY A 68 17.17 -96.94 40.62
N LEU A 69 17.57 -96.35 41.75
CA LEU A 69 17.38 -94.93 42.01
C LEU A 69 18.14 -94.03 41.02
N VAL A 70 19.34 -94.43 40.60
CA VAL A 70 20.11 -93.70 39.57
C VAL A 70 19.40 -93.77 38.22
N GLU A 71 18.88 -94.93 37.83
CA GLU A 71 18.11 -95.07 36.57
C GLU A 71 16.84 -94.19 36.58
N GLU A 72 16.10 -94.15 37.69
CA GLU A 72 14.94 -93.24 37.86
C GLU A 72 15.33 -91.75 37.76
N GLN A 73 16.45 -91.36 38.38
CA GLN A 73 16.96 -89.99 38.30
C GLN A 73 17.46 -89.64 36.89
N GLU A 74 18.08 -90.57 36.17
CA GLU A 74 18.49 -90.38 34.77
C GLU A 74 17.29 -90.15 33.85
N GLU A 75 16.19 -90.90 34.03
CA GLU A 75 14.95 -90.68 33.28
C GLU A 75 14.32 -89.31 33.59
N LEU A 76 14.30 -88.91 34.87
CA LEU A 76 13.83 -87.59 35.30
C LEU A 76 14.67 -86.46 34.68
N ILE A 77 16.00 -86.55 34.76
CA ILE A 77 16.92 -85.57 34.17
C ILE A 77 16.68 -85.46 32.66
N LYS A 78 16.49 -86.60 31.98
CA LYS A 78 16.19 -86.63 30.54
C LYS A 78 14.85 -85.95 30.23
N SER A 79 13.82 -86.20 31.02
CA SER A 79 12.50 -85.56 30.84
C SER A 79 12.56 -84.04 31.01
N ILE A 80 13.24 -83.57 32.07
CA ILE A 80 13.45 -82.14 32.34
C ILE A 80 14.26 -81.49 31.22
N SER A 81 15.30 -82.17 30.72
CA SER A 81 16.13 -81.65 29.62
C SER A 81 15.33 -81.47 28.32
N ILE A 82 14.38 -82.36 28.03
CA ILE A 82 13.46 -82.21 26.89
C ILE A 82 12.54 -81.01 27.10
N GLU A 83 11.97 -80.86 28.30
CA GLU A 83 11.06 -79.76 28.63
C GLU A 83 11.76 -78.39 28.55
N ILE A 84 13.00 -78.29 29.05
CA ILE A 84 13.84 -77.09 28.92
C ILE A 84 14.06 -76.76 27.44
N TYR A 85 14.43 -77.74 26.62
CA TYR A 85 14.66 -77.52 25.19
C TYR A 85 13.39 -77.01 24.47
N GLU A 86 12.23 -77.59 24.78
CA GLU A 86 10.96 -77.15 24.21
C GLU A 86 10.58 -75.74 24.65
N LEU A 87 10.81 -75.38 25.92
CA LEU A 87 10.58 -74.04 26.44
C LEU A 87 11.52 -73.00 25.82
N GLU A 88 12.81 -73.33 25.66
CA GLU A 88 13.77 -72.45 25.00
C GLU A 88 13.39 -72.20 23.53
N LYS A 89 12.91 -73.24 22.83
CA LYS A 89 12.41 -73.11 21.47
C LYS A 89 11.21 -72.16 21.40
N LYS A 90 10.20 -72.36 22.27
CA LYS A 90 9.03 -71.46 22.33
C LYS A 90 9.41 -70.03 22.69
N ASN A 91 10.37 -69.85 23.61
CA ASN A 91 10.82 -68.52 24.00
C ASN A 91 11.44 -67.76 22.83
N LYS A 92 12.24 -68.44 21.99
CA LYS A 92 12.77 -67.87 20.74
C LYS A 92 11.67 -67.53 19.74
N GLU A 93 10.65 -68.36 19.61
CA GLU A 93 9.49 -68.09 18.75
C GLU A 93 8.75 -66.81 19.20
N TYR A 94 8.51 -66.65 20.52
CA TYR A 94 7.90 -65.44 21.06
C TYR A 94 8.78 -64.20 20.93
N GLU A 95 10.11 -64.33 21.03
CA GLU A 95 11.04 -63.22 20.83
C GLU A 95 11.00 -62.72 19.38
N ILE A 96 10.85 -63.61 18.40
CA ILE A 96 10.65 -63.25 16.99
C ILE A 96 9.31 -62.52 16.83
N GLU A 97 8.23 -63.06 17.37
CA GLU A 97 6.88 -62.46 17.26
C GLU A 97 6.82 -61.08 17.91
N LEU A 98 7.48 -60.88 19.06
CA LEU A 98 7.59 -59.61 19.73
C LEU A 98 8.31 -58.56 18.86
N ASN A 99 9.40 -58.94 18.22
CA ASN A 99 10.14 -58.04 17.32
C ASN A 99 9.30 -57.64 16.10
N GLU A 100 8.54 -58.57 15.52
CA GLU A 100 7.61 -58.25 14.43
C GLU A 100 6.52 -57.27 14.85
N LEU A 101 6.00 -57.40 16.07
CA LEU A 101 5.01 -56.48 16.63
C LEU A 101 5.59 -55.08 16.88
N LEU A 102 6.81 -54.98 17.40
CA LEU A 102 7.49 -53.70 17.60
C LEU A 102 7.72 -52.96 16.28
N ILE A 103 8.14 -53.67 15.22
CA ILE A 103 8.28 -53.07 13.88
C ILE A 103 6.95 -52.54 13.38
N LYS A 104 5.85 -53.29 13.56
CA LYS A 104 4.51 -52.84 13.16
C LYS A 104 4.05 -51.62 13.97
N GLU A 105 4.35 -51.57 15.26
CA GLU A 105 4.03 -50.43 16.11
C GLU A 105 4.71 -49.14 15.60
N GLU A 106 6.01 -49.20 15.29
CA GLU A 106 6.73 -48.07 14.69
C GLU A 106 6.17 -47.64 13.33
N GLU A 107 5.75 -48.60 12.50
CA GLU A 107 5.09 -48.30 11.21
C GLU A 107 3.74 -47.58 11.42
N TYR A 108 2.95 -48.01 12.41
CA TYR A 108 1.69 -47.37 12.73
C TYR A 108 1.88 -45.96 13.31
N GLU A 109 2.88 -45.74 14.15
CA GLU A 109 3.20 -44.39 14.65
C GLU A 109 3.58 -43.44 13.51
N LYS A 110 4.42 -43.89 12.57
CA LYS A 110 4.79 -43.09 11.38
C LYS A 110 3.55 -42.74 10.54
N ARG A 111 2.69 -43.72 10.26
CA ARG A 111 1.44 -43.47 9.52
C ARG A 111 0.50 -42.52 10.25
N TYR A 112 0.45 -42.59 11.59
CA TYR A 112 -0.37 -41.70 12.39
C TYR A 112 0.15 -40.24 12.33
N LEU A 113 1.47 -40.05 12.38
CA LEU A 113 2.11 -38.75 12.17
C LEU A 113 1.80 -38.17 10.78
N GLU A 114 1.99 -38.96 9.72
CA GLU A 114 1.66 -38.54 8.34
C GLU A 114 0.16 -38.18 8.18
N PHE A 115 -0.72 -38.94 8.84
CA PHE A 115 -2.16 -38.66 8.82
C PHE A 115 -2.48 -37.33 9.51
N ASN A 116 -1.86 -37.03 10.66
CA ASN A 116 -2.05 -35.77 11.37
C ASN A 116 -1.55 -34.56 10.57
N GLU A 117 -0.42 -34.67 9.86
CA GLU A 117 0.05 -33.62 8.95
C GLU A 117 -0.95 -33.37 7.82
N LYS A 118 -1.47 -34.44 7.19
CA LYS A 118 -2.51 -34.32 6.16
C LYS A 118 -3.79 -33.67 6.71
N LEU A 119 -4.20 -34.00 7.93
CA LEU A 119 -5.34 -33.37 8.59
C LEU A 119 -5.10 -31.86 8.83
N GLY A 120 -3.87 -31.47 9.19
CA GLY A 120 -3.47 -30.07 9.28
C GLY A 120 -3.61 -29.33 7.95
N ASN A 121 -3.17 -29.95 6.86
CA ASN A 121 -3.31 -29.39 5.50
C ASN A 121 -4.77 -29.19 5.09
N VAL A 122 -5.68 -30.08 5.50
CA VAL A 122 -7.13 -29.92 5.24
C VAL A 122 -7.68 -28.67 5.94
N LYS A 123 -7.30 -28.41 7.20
CA LYS A 123 -7.73 -27.20 7.91
C LYS A 123 -7.25 -25.92 7.23
N ILE A 124 -5.99 -25.92 6.76
CA ILE A 124 -5.43 -24.79 6.00
C ILE A 124 -6.21 -24.59 4.70
N MET A 125 -6.60 -25.68 4.01
CA MET A 125 -7.43 -25.60 2.80
C MET A 125 -8.83 -25.04 3.08
N ASP A 126 -9.46 -25.39 4.20
CA ASP A 126 -10.74 -24.81 4.61
C ASP A 126 -10.62 -23.31 4.89
N GLU A 127 -9.56 -22.88 5.58
CA GLU A 127 -9.27 -21.46 5.82
C GLU A 127 -9.07 -20.69 4.51
N LEU A 128 -8.33 -21.26 3.56
CA LEU A 128 -8.13 -20.67 2.24
C LEU A 128 -9.45 -20.58 1.45
N CYS A 129 -10.28 -21.63 1.47
CA CYS A 129 -11.60 -21.61 0.84
C CYS A 129 -12.49 -20.50 1.40
N ASN A 130 -12.47 -20.29 2.72
CA ASN A 130 -13.24 -19.22 3.35
C ASN A 130 -12.75 -17.82 2.94
N LYS A 131 -11.42 -17.62 2.85
CA LYS A 131 -10.85 -16.35 2.35
C LYS A 131 -11.23 -16.08 0.89
N VAL A 132 -11.23 -17.11 0.04
CA VAL A 132 -11.64 -16.97 -1.36
C VAL A 132 -13.11 -16.60 -1.47
N LYS A 133 -14.00 -17.21 -0.67
CA LYS A 133 -15.42 -16.83 -0.62
C LYS A 133 -15.60 -15.37 -0.24
N GLN A 134 -14.96 -14.92 0.85
CA GLN A 134 -15.03 -13.52 1.27
C GLN A 134 -14.57 -12.55 0.16
N LYS A 135 -13.47 -12.88 -0.54
CA LYS A 135 -12.99 -12.05 -1.65
C LYS A 135 -13.93 -12.05 -2.86
N ASN A 136 -14.58 -13.16 -3.16
CA ASN A 136 -15.60 -13.20 -4.21
C ASN A 136 -16.82 -12.33 -3.84
N ASP A 137 -17.26 -12.37 -2.58
CA ASP A 137 -18.38 -11.54 -2.11
C ASP A 137 -18.05 -10.03 -2.27
N GLU A 138 -16.84 -9.62 -1.89
CA GLU A 138 -16.33 -8.24 -2.12
C GLU A 138 -16.30 -7.86 -3.61
N ILE A 139 -15.89 -8.78 -4.49
CA ILE A 139 -15.88 -8.56 -5.94
C ILE A 139 -17.29 -8.38 -6.48
N THR A 140 -18.26 -9.17 -6.03
CA THR A 140 -19.66 -9.03 -6.44
C THR A 140 -20.25 -7.70 -6.00
N GLU A 141 -20.03 -7.28 -4.75
CA GLU A 141 -20.49 -5.97 -4.26
C GLU A 141 -19.88 -4.81 -5.07
N THR A 142 -18.59 -4.88 -5.37
CA THR A 142 -17.92 -3.85 -6.16
C THR A 142 -18.40 -3.83 -7.62
N MET A 143 -18.70 -4.97 -8.21
CA MET A 143 -19.33 -5.05 -9.54
C MET A 143 -20.70 -4.38 -9.57
N GLU A 144 -21.57 -4.62 -8.58
CA GLU A 144 -22.88 -3.95 -8.49
C GLU A 144 -22.74 -2.42 -8.38
N ILE A 145 -21.75 -1.93 -7.62
CA ILE A 145 -21.47 -0.49 -7.54
C ILE A 145 -21.05 0.08 -8.90
N ILE A 146 -20.21 -0.64 -9.65
CA ILE A 146 -19.77 -0.24 -10.99
C ILE A 146 -20.94 -0.21 -11.95
N GLU A 147 -21.81 -1.22 -11.94
CA GLU A 147 -23.00 -1.28 -12.79
C GLU A 147 -23.95 -0.11 -12.50
N ASN A 148 -24.23 0.18 -11.22
CA ASN A 148 -25.05 1.33 -10.83
C ASN A 148 -24.44 2.66 -11.31
N LYS A 149 -23.12 2.84 -11.18
CA LYS A 149 -22.44 4.05 -11.68
C LYS A 149 -22.52 4.15 -13.20
N ASN A 150 -22.36 3.04 -13.92
CA ASN A 150 -22.48 3.00 -15.38
C ASN A 150 -23.92 3.31 -15.83
N GLU A 151 -24.94 2.82 -15.13
CA GLU A 151 -26.32 3.21 -15.40
C GLU A 151 -26.56 4.71 -15.18
N ASN A 152 -26.01 5.27 -14.10
CA ASN A 152 -26.12 6.70 -13.82
C ASN A 152 -25.42 7.55 -14.88
N LEU A 153 -24.25 7.11 -15.37
CA LEU A 153 -23.56 7.75 -16.49
C LEU A 153 -24.39 7.69 -17.78
N LYS A 154 -25.03 6.55 -18.08
CA LYS A 154 -25.94 6.44 -19.24
C LYS A 154 -27.16 7.36 -19.12
N LYS A 155 -27.64 7.63 -17.91
CA LYS A 155 -28.76 8.55 -17.64
C LYS A 155 -28.35 10.03 -17.74
N MET A 156 -27.07 10.36 -17.56
CA MET A 156 -26.56 11.71 -17.76
C MET A 156 -26.49 12.01 -19.26
N ASP A 157 -27.51 12.69 -19.76
CA ASP A 157 -27.60 13.13 -21.15
C ASP A 157 -26.74 14.38 -21.36
N VAL A 158 -25.43 14.18 -21.49
CA VAL A 158 -24.43 15.24 -21.71
C VAL A 158 -24.72 16.00 -23.01
N THR A 159 -25.36 15.35 -23.98
CA THR A 159 -25.64 15.95 -25.29
C THR A 159 -26.61 17.12 -25.20
N LYS A 160 -27.63 17.07 -24.32
CA LYS A 160 -28.55 18.19 -24.11
C LYS A 160 -27.87 19.41 -23.48
N LEU A 161 -26.96 19.17 -22.52
CA LEU A 161 -26.23 20.25 -21.87
C LEU A 161 -25.25 20.93 -22.84
N GLU A 162 -24.62 20.16 -23.73
CA GLU A 162 -23.74 20.71 -24.77
C GLU A 162 -24.52 21.53 -25.80
N THR A 163 -25.72 21.08 -26.21
CA THR A 163 -26.58 21.85 -27.11
C THR A 163 -27.10 23.14 -26.47
N ASP A 164 -27.55 23.09 -25.21
CA ASP A 164 -28.03 24.27 -24.50
C ASP A 164 -26.92 25.32 -24.32
N LEU A 165 -25.69 24.87 -24.05
CA LEU A 165 -24.52 25.75 -23.92
C LEU A 165 -24.22 26.44 -25.26
N TYR A 166 -24.25 25.69 -26.36
CA TYR A 166 -24.04 26.23 -27.70
C TYR A 166 -25.09 27.29 -28.07
N ASP A 167 -26.38 27.01 -27.82
CA ASP A 167 -27.47 27.95 -28.10
C ASP A 167 -27.35 29.22 -27.27
N LEU A 168 -26.97 29.10 -25.99
CA LEU A 168 -26.71 30.26 -25.12
C LEU A 168 -25.51 31.10 -25.59
N GLN A 169 -24.47 30.48 -26.15
CA GLN A 169 -23.33 31.21 -26.72
C GLN A 169 -23.74 32.02 -27.94
N ILE A 170 -24.49 31.42 -28.88
CA ILE A 170 -25.02 32.15 -30.05
C ILE A 170 -25.87 33.32 -29.57
N ARG A 171 -26.78 33.07 -28.62
CA ARG A 171 -27.67 34.13 -28.12
C ARG A 171 -26.92 35.28 -27.48
N LYS A 172 -25.82 35.00 -26.77
CA LYS A 172 -24.95 36.04 -26.20
C LYS A 172 -24.31 36.90 -27.28
N GLU A 173 -23.81 36.28 -28.35
CA GLU A 173 -23.18 36.99 -29.46
C GLU A 173 -24.18 37.92 -30.17
N GLU A 174 -25.40 37.43 -30.44
CA GLU A 174 -26.50 38.24 -31.00
C GLU A 174 -26.83 39.46 -30.14
N LEU A 175 -26.94 39.27 -28.81
CA LEU A 175 -27.25 40.36 -27.89
C LEU A 175 -26.12 41.39 -27.82
N CYS A 176 -24.86 40.96 -27.85
CA CYS A 176 -23.71 41.88 -27.90
C CYS A 176 -23.68 42.69 -29.21
N GLU A 177 -24.06 42.09 -30.34
CA GLU A 177 -24.18 42.82 -31.60
C GLU A 177 -25.32 43.85 -31.57
N GLN A 178 -26.48 43.48 -31.01
CA GLN A 178 -27.60 44.39 -30.80
C GLN A 178 -27.22 45.57 -29.90
N GLU A 179 -26.52 45.32 -28.79
CA GLU A 179 -26.04 46.37 -27.88
C GLU A 179 -25.11 47.36 -28.58
N ARG A 180 -24.16 46.85 -29.40
CA ARG A 180 -23.25 47.71 -30.18
C ARG A 180 -24.01 48.58 -31.18
N ASN A 181 -25.00 48.01 -31.86
CA ASN A 181 -25.82 48.74 -32.83
C ASN A 181 -26.68 49.82 -32.16
N LEU A 182 -27.30 49.51 -31.02
CA LEU A 182 -28.08 50.47 -30.25
C LEU A 182 -27.20 51.60 -29.69
N SER A 183 -26.02 51.26 -29.19
CA SER A 183 -25.05 52.26 -28.71
C SER A 183 -24.68 53.24 -29.81
N ARG A 184 -24.44 52.74 -31.03
CA ARG A 184 -24.12 53.58 -32.19
C ARG A 184 -25.26 54.53 -32.56
N ILE A 185 -26.51 54.05 -32.58
CA ILE A 185 -27.69 54.87 -32.84
C ILE A 185 -27.79 56.00 -31.79
N PHE A 186 -27.62 55.65 -30.51
CA PHE A 186 -27.66 56.64 -29.43
C PHE A 186 -26.57 57.71 -29.54
N TYR A 187 -25.36 57.33 -29.96
CA TYR A 187 -24.27 58.29 -30.20
C TYR A 187 -24.57 59.22 -31.38
N ASP A 188 -25.11 58.69 -32.48
CA ASP A 188 -25.46 59.48 -33.66
C ASP A 188 -26.58 60.48 -33.33
N ASP A 189 -27.61 60.06 -32.61
CA ASP A 189 -28.70 60.93 -32.14
C ASP A 189 -28.17 62.03 -31.20
N SER A 190 -27.28 61.69 -30.27
CA SER A 190 -26.66 62.65 -29.34
C SER A 190 -25.82 63.71 -30.07
N LEU A 191 -25.14 63.35 -31.17
CA LEU A 191 -24.40 64.29 -32.00
C LEU A 191 -25.32 65.27 -32.73
N VAL A 192 -26.46 64.80 -33.23
CA VAL A 192 -27.48 65.63 -33.86
C VAL A 192 -28.08 66.61 -32.84
N GLU A 193 -28.44 66.13 -31.65
CA GLU A 193 -28.95 67.00 -30.58
C GLU A 193 -27.94 68.07 -30.16
N MET A 194 -26.65 67.73 -30.02
CA MET A 194 -25.61 68.71 -29.73
C MET A 194 -25.48 69.76 -30.84
N TYR A 195 -25.50 69.34 -32.10
CA TYR A 195 -25.47 70.25 -33.25
C TYR A 195 -26.65 71.24 -33.23
N GLU A 196 -27.86 70.74 -33.03
CA GLU A 196 -29.06 71.57 -32.93
C GLU A 196 -28.99 72.55 -31.76
N TRP A 197 -28.46 72.12 -30.60
CA TRP A 197 -28.30 72.98 -29.44
C TRP A 197 -27.34 74.14 -29.71
N TYR A 198 -26.18 73.86 -30.31
CA TYR A 198 -25.22 74.92 -30.69
C TYR A 198 -25.80 75.87 -31.75
N LEU A 199 -26.53 75.35 -32.74
CA LEU A 199 -27.15 76.17 -33.78
C LEU A 199 -28.23 77.09 -33.20
N ASN A 200 -29.09 76.56 -32.32
CA ASN A 200 -30.09 77.35 -31.60
C ASN A 200 -29.46 78.39 -30.68
N GLY A 201 -28.38 78.03 -29.98
CA GLY A 201 -27.60 78.96 -29.15
C GLY A 201 -27.02 80.11 -29.96
N LEU A 202 -26.45 79.83 -31.15
CA LEU A 202 -25.91 80.85 -32.04
C LEU A 202 -27.01 81.77 -32.59
N GLN A 203 -28.17 81.23 -32.97
CA GLN A 203 -29.33 82.03 -33.36
C GLN A 203 -29.82 82.95 -32.23
N PHE A 204 -29.81 82.45 -30.99
CA PHE A 204 -30.18 83.25 -29.82
C PHE A 204 -29.19 84.40 -29.60
N LEU A 205 -27.88 84.14 -29.70
CA LEU A 205 -26.85 85.19 -29.58
C LEU A 205 -27.00 86.26 -30.66
N ASN A 206 -27.27 85.86 -31.92
CA ASN A 206 -27.51 86.81 -33.00
C ASN A 206 -28.72 87.73 -32.73
N LYS A 207 -29.77 87.23 -32.07
CA LYS A 207 -30.94 88.03 -31.69
C LYS A 207 -30.64 89.02 -30.54
N LEU A 208 -29.79 88.65 -29.59
CA LEU A 208 -29.52 89.49 -28.42
C LEU A 208 -28.62 90.69 -28.71
N PHE A 209 -27.58 90.50 -29.52
CA PHE A 209 -26.50 91.47 -29.65
C PHE A 209 -26.61 92.34 -30.91
N PHE A 210 -27.70 92.23 -31.68
CA PHE A 210 -27.91 92.89 -32.98
C PHE A 210 -26.71 92.72 -33.95
N CYS A 211 -25.89 91.70 -33.69
CA CYS A 211 -24.73 91.33 -34.47
C CYS A 211 -25.00 89.97 -35.08
N ARG A 212 -24.67 89.81 -36.35
CA ARG A 212 -24.67 88.52 -37.02
C ARG A 212 -23.25 88.02 -37.04
N ILE A 213 -22.95 86.93 -36.36
CA ILE A 213 -21.67 86.23 -36.57
C ILE A 213 -21.71 85.67 -38.00
N GLU A 214 -20.78 86.13 -38.83
CA GLU A 214 -20.72 85.77 -40.25
C GLU A 214 -19.76 84.61 -40.47
N GLU A 215 -18.60 84.66 -39.84
CA GLU A 215 -17.55 83.67 -40.01
C GLU A 215 -16.63 83.63 -38.78
N ILE A 216 -16.12 82.45 -38.44
CA ILE A 216 -15.05 82.30 -37.45
C ILE A 216 -13.90 81.60 -38.17
N LYS A 217 -12.76 82.28 -38.28
CA LYS A 217 -11.54 81.73 -38.87
C LYS A 217 -10.54 81.46 -37.76
N ILE A 218 -10.15 80.19 -37.62
CA ILE A 218 -9.04 79.79 -36.77
C ILE A 218 -7.79 79.75 -37.64
N LYS A 219 -6.84 80.63 -37.37
CA LYS A 219 -5.55 80.73 -38.07
C LYS A 219 -4.46 79.98 -37.30
N GLU A 220 -3.34 79.74 -37.98
CA GLU A 220 -2.11 79.26 -37.34
C GLU A 220 -1.68 80.22 -36.20
N ASN A 221 -1.04 79.69 -35.15
CA ASN A 221 -0.65 80.41 -33.92
C ASN A 221 -1.79 80.83 -32.96
N ASN A 222 -2.85 80.02 -32.83
CA ASN A 222 -3.97 80.26 -31.89
C ASN A 222 -4.74 81.58 -32.10
N LEU A 223 -4.53 82.25 -33.23
CA LEU A 223 -5.28 83.45 -33.59
C LEU A 223 -6.65 83.05 -34.14
N THR A 224 -7.69 83.44 -33.43
CA THR A 224 -9.09 83.29 -33.84
C THR A 224 -9.61 84.66 -34.27
N GLU A 225 -10.04 84.76 -35.52
CA GLU A 225 -10.72 85.92 -36.06
C GLU A 225 -12.22 85.65 -36.11
N ILE A 226 -12.99 86.46 -35.41
CA ILE A 226 -14.45 86.40 -35.39
C ILE A 226 -14.96 87.56 -36.23
N TYR A 227 -15.58 87.22 -37.36
CA TYR A 227 -16.21 88.16 -38.28
C TYR A 227 -17.68 88.27 -37.88
N PHE A 228 -18.13 89.49 -37.61
CA PHE A 228 -19.53 89.75 -37.36
C PHE A 228 -19.98 91.06 -38.02
N GLY A 229 -21.17 91.01 -38.58
CA GLY A 229 -21.85 92.15 -39.17
C GLY A 229 -22.77 92.81 -38.15
N ILE A 230 -22.76 94.15 -38.10
CA ILE A 230 -23.73 94.97 -37.37
C ILE A 230 -24.30 95.98 -38.37
N GLU A 231 -25.59 95.84 -38.69
CA GLU A 231 -26.24 96.59 -39.79
C GLU A 231 -25.44 96.51 -41.11
N ASN A 232 -24.86 97.63 -41.57
CA ASN A 232 -24.05 97.71 -42.79
C ASN A 232 -22.52 97.66 -42.52
N LEU A 233 -22.12 97.50 -41.26
CA LEU A 233 -20.72 97.46 -40.83
C LEU A 233 -20.27 96.01 -40.67
N SER A 234 -19.09 95.67 -41.18
CA SER A 234 -18.43 94.39 -40.92
C SER A 234 -17.26 94.61 -39.98
N VAL A 235 -17.20 93.86 -38.88
CA VAL A 235 -16.16 93.99 -37.85
C VAL A 235 -15.50 92.65 -37.63
N VAL A 236 -14.18 92.69 -37.47
CA VAL A 236 -13.38 91.51 -37.12
C VAL A 236 -12.79 91.72 -35.74
N ALA A 237 -13.19 90.86 -34.80
CA ALA A 237 -12.51 90.75 -33.51
C ALA A 237 -11.42 89.70 -33.59
N CYS A 238 -10.26 90.01 -33.03
CA CYS A 238 -9.12 89.12 -32.97
C CYS A 238 -8.92 88.63 -31.54
N ILE A 239 -8.85 87.32 -31.37
CA ILE A 239 -8.53 86.65 -30.12
C ILE A 239 -7.27 85.83 -30.33
N GLU A 240 -6.24 86.05 -29.53
CA GLU A 240 -5.01 85.26 -29.53
C GLU A 240 -4.77 84.74 -28.13
N ASP A 241 -4.48 83.44 -28.00
CA ASP A 241 -4.27 82.77 -26.69
C ASP A 241 -5.35 83.11 -25.64
N ARG A 242 -6.62 83.11 -26.07
CA ARG A 242 -7.81 83.44 -25.26
C ARG A 242 -7.87 84.88 -24.77
N LYS A 243 -7.05 85.78 -25.32
CA LYS A 243 -7.09 87.22 -25.04
C LYS A 243 -7.65 88.00 -26.22
N PHE A 244 -8.53 88.95 -25.96
CA PHE A 244 -8.98 89.91 -26.95
C PHE A 244 -7.86 90.92 -27.22
N ILE A 245 -7.26 90.82 -28.40
CA ILE A 245 -6.08 91.62 -28.79
C ILE A 245 -6.46 92.85 -29.61
N GLY A 246 -7.68 92.90 -30.13
CA GLY A 246 -8.20 94.07 -30.83
C GLY A 246 -9.35 93.74 -31.76
N ALA A 247 -9.92 94.78 -32.36
CA ALA A 247 -10.89 94.63 -33.42
C ALA A 247 -10.66 95.65 -34.53
N LYS A 248 -11.09 95.31 -35.75
CA LYS A 248 -11.03 96.17 -36.91
C LYS A 248 -12.42 96.27 -37.53
N ALA A 249 -12.91 97.50 -37.68
CA ALA A 249 -14.12 97.77 -38.44
C ALA A 249 -13.77 98.04 -39.92
N PHE A 250 -14.61 97.53 -40.81
CA PHE A 250 -14.60 97.82 -42.23
C PHE A 250 -15.78 98.75 -42.53
N TYR A 251 -15.54 99.77 -43.37
CA TYR A 251 -16.55 100.75 -43.79
C TYR A 251 -17.04 101.71 -42.69
N LEU A 252 -16.24 101.94 -41.64
CA LEU A 252 -16.51 102.97 -40.63
C LEU A 252 -15.92 104.32 -41.08
N GLU A 253 -16.75 105.24 -41.57
CA GLU A 253 -16.29 106.55 -42.07
C GLU A 253 -16.37 107.67 -41.01
N ARG A 254 -17.19 107.51 -39.97
CA ARG A 254 -17.37 108.46 -38.86
C ARG A 254 -17.17 107.75 -37.52
N ASN A 255 -16.84 108.49 -36.45
CA ASN A 255 -16.62 107.94 -35.10
C ASN A 255 -15.45 106.94 -34.94
N GLN A 256 -14.48 106.94 -35.86
CA GLN A 256 -13.27 106.09 -35.77
C GLN A 256 -12.52 106.28 -34.43
N ASP A 257 -12.39 107.51 -33.96
CA ASP A 257 -11.73 107.80 -32.67
C ASP A 257 -12.45 107.17 -31.47
N LEU A 258 -13.78 107.09 -31.51
CA LEU A 258 -14.60 106.44 -30.48
C LEU A 258 -14.49 104.91 -30.58
N PHE A 259 -14.43 104.37 -31.80
CA PHE A 259 -14.21 102.94 -32.03
C PHE A 259 -12.84 102.50 -31.51
N ASP A 260 -11.78 103.22 -31.88
CA ASP A 260 -10.41 102.90 -31.44
C ASP A 260 -10.27 103.04 -29.92
N SER A 261 -10.92 104.05 -29.32
CA SER A 261 -11.01 104.20 -27.86
C SER A 261 -11.71 103.00 -27.20
N LEU A 262 -12.84 102.54 -27.76
CA LEU A 262 -13.55 101.36 -27.28
C LEU A 262 -12.70 100.09 -27.41
N VAL A 263 -12.03 99.89 -28.55
CA VAL A 263 -11.14 98.74 -28.76
C VAL A 263 -10.04 98.75 -27.70
N ASN A 264 -9.37 99.88 -27.49
CA ASN A 264 -8.30 99.99 -26.50
C ASN A 264 -8.80 99.73 -25.07
N GLU A 265 -9.99 100.25 -24.70
CA GLU A 265 -10.62 99.98 -23.41
C GLU A 265 -10.89 98.48 -23.23
N CYS A 266 -11.46 97.83 -24.25
CA CYS A 266 -11.85 96.42 -24.18
C CYS A 266 -10.65 95.47 -24.27
N VAL A 267 -9.59 95.83 -24.99
CA VAL A 267 -8.31 95.09 -25.01
C VAL A 267 -7.63 95.18 -23.64
N PHE A 268 -7.62 96.37 -23.03
CA PHE A 268 -7.07 96.55 -21.68
C PHE A 268 -7.82 95.72 -20.64
N ILE A 269 -9.15 95.69 -20.70
CA ILE A 269 -9.99 94.87 -19.81
C ILE A 269 -9.96 93.37 -20.20
N ASN A 270 -9.50 93.06 -21.42
CA ASN A 270 -9.53 91.74 -22.02
C ASN A 270 -10.95 91.12 -22.07
N ASP A 271 -11.95 91.90 -22.50
CA ASP A 271 -13.34 91.42 -22.57
C ASP A 271 -14.00 91.76 -23.91
N LEU A 272 -14.07 90.74 -24.78
CA LEU A 272 -14.79 90.82 -26.05
C LEU A 272 -16.30 91.04 -25.86
N ARG A 273 -16.91 90.55 -24.79
CA ARG A 273 -18.36 90.71 -24.58
C ARG A 273 -18.69 92.17 -24.34
N LEU A 274 -17.85 92.86 -23.56
CA LEU A 274 -17.99 94.29 -23.32
C LEU A 274 -17.85 95.10 -24.61
N PHE A 275 -16.92 94.69 -25.48
CA PHE A 275 -16.79 95.24 -26.83
C PHE A 275 -18.08 95.05 -27.63
N MET A 276 -18.60 93.83 -27.71
CA MET A 276 -19.84 93.49 -28.44
C MET A 276 -21.07 94.24 -27.90
N CYS A 277 -21.17 94.46 -26.59
CA CYS A 277 -22.29 95.20 -25.97
C CYS A 277 -22.24 96.70 -26.27
N LYS A 278 -21.04 97.31 -26.25
CA LYS A 278 -20.88 98.76 -26.42
C LYS A 278 -20.82 99.18 -27.88
N LEU A 279 -20.39 98.29 -28.77
CA LEU A 279 -20.21 98.59 -30.19
C LEU A 279 -21.51 99.09 -30.88
N PRO A 280 -22.70 98.50 -30.67
CA PRO A 280 -23.95 99.05 -31.20
C PRO A 280 -24.27 100.48 -30.75
N LEU A 281 -23.80 100.92 -29.57
CA LEU A 281 -24.00 102.29 -29.07
C LEU A 281 -23.13 103.32 -29.79
N ILE A 282 -22.00 102.89 -30.36
CA ILE A 282 -21.13 103.75 -31.18
C ILE A 282 -21.72 103.88 -32.58
N ILE A 283 -22.22 102.77 -33.13
CA ILE A 283 -22.81 102.71 -34.47
C ILE A 283 -24.17 103.43 -34.53
N SER A 284 -25.03 103.29 -33.50
CA SER A 284 -26.34 103.98 -33.46
C SER A 284 -26.27 105.51 -33.35
N LYS A 285 -25.10 106.08 -33.00
CA LYS A 285 -24.82 107.53 -33.04
C LYS A 285 -24.43 108.05 -34.43
N GLU A 286 -24.43 107.20 -35.46
CA GLU A 286 -24.29 107.62 -36.87
C GLU A 286 -25.60 108.14 -37.50
N LYS A 287 -26.75 107.96 -36.83
CA LYS A 287 -28.05 108.53 -37.24
C LYS A 287 -28.26 109.96 -36.78
#